data_AF-A4XDZ7-F1
#
_entry.id   AF-A4XDZ7-F1
#
_cell.length_a   1.000
_cell.length_b   1.000
_cell.length_c   1.000
_cell.angle_alpha   90.00
_cell.angle_beta   90.00
_cell.angle_gamma   90.00
#
_symmetry.space_group_name_H-M   'P 1'
#
loop_
_entity.id
_entity.type
_entity.pdbx_description
1 polymer ?
#
loop_
_entity_poly.entity_id
_entity_poly.type
_entity_poly.pdbx_seq_one_letter_code
_entity_poly.pdbx_strand_id
1 'polypeptide(L)'
;MAPSPPPWQLALARLEGALPFLGAEVGQGLALASLRRLWRVHVRDFPQENQGPEHNPGLEAAELTRSWYANERRDFLSWIGRRGSPPLARAARLALAAKGTTESFTSACDPADRALARLDALLPARDPLATLEEWLEQLRDDEIDFLELGSEEVVIEGKVFQRFAARGSAWAASLAAAMRPHVFGLGAAPLALAGLAPRSLFKADLERPLSALLTSAIDAAATDVATDLAAVRTALALGDERLAGLYASSQAPAVWQLILSLGPLTRAELARALDVTRRTASQAAAALDRADLATLRPGDHALAPIAAPRAS
;
A
#
# COMPACT_ATOMS: atom_id res chain seq x y z
N MET A 1 39.42 -5.43 -3.14
CA MET A 1 38.13 -5.80 -3.74
C MET A 1 37.04 -5.05 -3.01
N ALA A 2 36.19 -4.30 -3.72
CA ALA A 2 35.01 -3.73 -3.09
C ALA A 2 34.06 -4.88 -2.65
N PRO A 3 33.43 -4.79 -1.47
CA PRO A 3 32.46 -5.80 -1.05
C PRO A 3 31.30 -5.88 -2.05
N SER A 4 30.74 -7.08 -2.24
CA SER A 4 29.53 -7.24 -3.04
C SER A 4 28.39 -6.38 -2.49
N PRO A 5 27.60 -5.71 -3.35
CA PRO A 5 26.49 -4.89 -2.88
C PRO A 5 25.47 -5.77 -2.14
N PRO A 6 24.85 -5.28 -1.06
CA PRO A 6 23.80 -6.01 -0.37
C PRO A 6 22.60 -6.30 -1.31
N PRO A 7 21.84 -7.39 -1.07
CA PRO A 7 20.76 -7.83 -1.97
C PRO A 7 19.73 -6.75 -2.31
N TRP A 8 19.36 -5.93 -1.33
CA TRP A 8 18.39 -4.86 -1.51
C TRP A 8 18.83 -3.80 -2.53
N GLN A 9 20.13 -3.50 -2.63
CA GLN A 9 20.65 -2.55 -3.63
C GLN A 9 20.45 -3.09 -5.04
N LEU A 10 20.65 -4.39 -5.25
CA LEU A 10 20.40 -5.03 -6.53
C LEU A 10 18.91 -5.05 -6.86
N ALA A 11 18.04 -5.29 -5.88
CA ALA A 11 16.59 -5.25 -6.07
C ALA A 11 16.11 -3.85 -6.48
N LEU A 12 16.58 -2.80 -5.78
CA LEU A 12 16.24 -1.42 -6.11
C LEU A 12 16.82 -0.97 -7.45
N ALA A 13 18.06 -1.32 -7.77
CA ALA A 13 18.66 -0.98 -9.06
C ALA A 13 17.90 -1.61 -10.25
N ARG A 14 17.38 -2.83 -10.07
CA ARG A 14 16.49 -3.46 -11.07
C ARG A 14 15.18 -2.71 -11.23
N LEU A 15 14.58 -2.24 -10.14
CA LEU A 15 13.37 -1.42 -10.19
C LEU A 15 13.67 -0.09 -10.88
N GLU A 16 14.73 0.62 -10.48
CA GLU A 16 15.19 1.86 -11.08
C GLU A 16 15.39 1.71 -12.59
N GLY A 17 16.07 0.64 -13.02
CA GLY A 17 16.28 0.35 -14.43
C GLY A 17 15.01 -0.01 -15.20
N ALA A 18 13.97 -0.53 -14.55
CA ALA A 18 12.71 -0.90 -15.20
C ALA A 18 11.74 0.29 -15.32
N LEU A 19 11.77 1.23 -14.37
CA LEU A 19 10.81 2.33 -14.25
C LEU A 19 10.66 3.19 -15.52
N PRO A 20 11.75 3.62 -16.21
CA PRO A 20 11.64 4.44 -17.42
C PRO A 20 10.94 3.74 -18.59
N PHE A 21 10.89 2.41 -18.59
CA PHE A 21 10.35 1.61 -19.69
C PHE A 21 8.92 1.11 -19.42
N LEU A 22 8.30 1.54 -18.32
CA LEU A 22 6.93 1.17 -18.02
C LEU A 22 5.97 1.90 -18.97
N GLY A 23 5.18 1.14 -19.73
CA GLY A 23 4.02 1.69 -20.43
C GLY A 23 3.00 2.28 -19.45
N ALA A 24 2.14 3.18 -19.93
CA ALA A 24 1.17 3.90 -19.10
C ALA A 24 0.25 2.94 -18.31
N GLU A 25 -0.20 1.85 -18.93
CA GLU A 25 -1.07 0.85 -18.30
C GLU A 25 -0.36 0.08 -17.19
N VAL A 26 0.89 -0.35 -17.42
CA VAL A 26 1.69 -1.04 -16.39
C VAL A 26 1.98 -0.09 -15.23
N GLY A 27 2.32 1.17 -15.51
CA GLY A 27 2.54 2.19 -14.48
C GLY A 27 1.28 2.44 -13.64
N GLN A 28 0.12 2.59 -14.27
CA GLN A 28 -1.15 2.74 -13.56
C GLN A 28 -1.51 1.48 -12.75
N GLY A 29 -1.31 0.30 -13.32
CA GLY A 29 -1.53 -0.97 -12.64
C GLY A 29 -0.63 -1.15 -11.42
N LEU A 30 0.64 -0.74 -11.52
CA LEU A 30 1.59 -0.78 -10.41
C LEU A 30 1.20 0.20 -9.30
N ALA A 31 0.73 1.40 -9.64
CA ALA A 31 0.29 2.38 -8.65
C ALA A 31 -0.93 1.87 -7.87
N LEU A 32 -1.90 1.26 -8.56
CA LEU A 32 -3.08 0.63 -7.94
C LEU A 32 -2.69 -0.57 -7.06
N ALA A 33 -1.77 -1.43 -7.52
CA ALA A 33 -1.27 -2.56 -6.74
C ALA A 33 -0.49 -2.11 -5.50
N SER A 34 0.34 -1.07 -5.64
CA SER A 34 1.08 -0.46 -4.54
C SER A 34 0.14 0.12 -3.49
N LEU A 35 -0.95 0.80 -3.93
CA LEU A 35 -1.97 1.33 -3.03
C LEU A 35 -2.67 0.20 -2.24
N ARG A 36 -3.01 -0.91 -2.90
CA ARG A 36 -3.60 -2.09 -2.26
C ARG A 36 -2.64 -2.71 -1.23
N ARG A 37 -1.35 -2.81 -1.55
CA ARG A 37 -0.33 -3.32 -0.62
C ARG A 37 -0.14 -2.40 0.57
N LEU A 38 -0.06 -1.09 0.32
CA LEU A 38 0.09 -0.10 1.36
C LEU A 38 -1.10 -0.13 2.32
N TRP A 39 -2.32 -0.31 1.82
CA TRP A 39 -3.49 -0.49 2.68
C TRP A 39 -3.38 -1.71 3.58
N ARG A 40 -2.89 -2.85 3.07
CA ARG A 40 -2.68 -4.06 3.89
C ARG A 40 -1.68 -3.80 5.02
N VAL A 41 -0.58 -3.11 4.73
CA VAL A 41 0.42 -2.73 5.74
C VAL A 41 -0.18 -1.74 6.74
N HIS A 42 -0.90 -0.73 6.25
CA HIS A 42 -1.60 0.25 7.07
C HIS A 42 -2.57 -0.42 8.04
N VAL A 43 -3.48 -1.27 7.56
CA VAL A 43 -4.45 -1.95 8.44
C VAL A 43 -3.79 -2.90 9.43
N ARG A 44 -2.67 -3.55 9.07
CA ARG A 44 -1.91 -4.36 10.04
C ARG A 44 -1.33 -3.49 11.15
N ASP A 45 -0.78 -2.33 10.77
CA ASP A 45 0.01 -1.50 11.67
C ASP A 45 -0.82 -0.43 12.41
N PHE A 46 -1.96 -0.02 11.87
CA PHE A 46 -2.79 1.05 12.44
C PHE A 46 -3.31 0.64 13.82
N PRO A 47 -3.37 1.55 14.80
CA PRO A 47 -3.92 1.26 16.10
C PRO A 47 -5.45 1.26 16.04
N GLN A 48 -6.05 0.13 15.66
CA GLN A 48 -7.49 -0.01 15.89
C GLN A 48 -7.73 -0.21 17.38
N GLU A 49 -8.83 0.37 17.88
CA GLU A 49 -9.19 0.34 19.30
C GLU A 49 -9.08 -1.09 19.90
N ASN A 50 -8.30 -1.22 20.98
CA ASN A 50 -8.19 -2.43 21.82
C ASN A 50 -7.63 -3.69 21.15
N GLN A 51 -6.89 -3.58 20.04
CA GLN A 51 -6.32 -4.75 19.39
C GLN A 51 -4.86 -4.96 19.85
N GLY A 52 -4.65 -6.00 20.66
CA GLY A 52 -3.33 -6.39 21.18
C GLY A 52 -2.29 -6.62 20.08
N PRO A 53 -1.00 -6.78 20.42
CA PRO A 53 0.11 -6.83 19.46
C PRO A 53 0.00 -7.92 18.38
N GLU A 54 -0.79 -8.97 18.61
CA GLU A 54 -1.04 -10.08 17.67
C GLU A 54 -2.25 -9.85 16.74
N HIS A 55 -2.75 -8.61 16.64
CA HIS A 55 -3.91 -8.32 15.82
C HIS A 55 -3.72 -8.77 14.37
N ASN A 56 -4.53 -9.75 13.95
CA ASN A 56 -4.73 -10.10 12.57
C ASN A 56 -6.07 -9.50 12.10
N PRO A 57 -6.05 -8.48 11.22
CA PRO A 57 -7.27 -7.84 10.73
C PRO A 57 -8.12 -8.76 9.87
N GLY A 58 -7.58 -9.91 9.45
CA GLY A 58 -8.26 -10.84 8.56
C GLY A 58 -8.19 -10.38 7.10
N LEU A 59 -8.54 -11.30 6.19
CA LEU A 59 -8.40 -11.08 4.74
C LEU A 59 -9.30 -9.95 4.24
N GLU A 60 -10.51 -9.82 4.80
CA GLU A 60 -11.50 -8.84 4.36
C GLU A 60 -11.11 -7.40 4.74
N ALA A 61 -10.55 -7.18 5.94
CA ALA A 61 -10.06 -5.87 6.35
C ALA A 61 -8.86 -5.40 5.53
N ALA A 62 -7.99 -6.34 5.14
CA ALA A 62 -6.82 -6.09 4.31
C ALA A 62 -7.16 -5.82 2.82
N GLU A 63 -8.40 -6.04 2.40
CA GLU A 63 -8.86 -5.79 1.05
C GLU A 63 -9.35 -4.34 0.93
N LEU A 64 -8.53 -3.46 0.33
CA LEU A 64 -8.80 -2.01 0.24
C LEU A 64 -10.24 -1.68 -0.18
N THR A 65 -10.76 -2.35 -1.21
CA THR A 65 -12.08 -2.04 -1.77
C THR A 65 -13.25 -2.57 -0.94
N ARG A 66 -13.03 -3.60 -0.11
CA ARG A 66 -14.06 -4.28 0.69
C ARG A 66 -13.94 -4.08 2.20
N SER A 67 -12.81 -3.54 2.69
CA SER A 67 -12.56 -3.35 4.11
C SER A 67 -13.71 -2.63 4.83
N TRP A 68 -14.06 -3.12 6.02
CA TRP A 68 -15.06 -2.53 6.89
C TRP A 68 -14.60 -1.21 7.53
N TYR A 69 -13.30 -0.90 7.49
CA TYR A 69 -12.74 0.37 7.96
C TYR A 69 -13.00 1.52 6.97
N ALA A 70 -14.28 1.85 6.73
CA ALA A 70 -14.67 2.79 5.68
C ALA A 70 -14.15 4.22 5.89
N ASN A 71 -14.22 4.73 7.13
CA ASN A 71 -13.72 6.07 7.47
C ASN A 71 -12.20 6.13 7.37
N GLU A 72 -11.51 5.14 7.94
CA GLU A 72 -10.05 5.04 7.87
C GLU A 72 -9.57 4.93 6.43
N ARG A 73 -10.23 4.10 5.60
CA ARG A 73 -9.94 4.02 4.17
C ARG A 73 -10.09 5.37 3.49
N ARG A 74 -11.14 6.12 3.79
CA ARG A 74 -11.36 7.44 3.20
C ARG A 74 -10.23 8.38 3.58
N ASP A 75 -9.85 8.42 4.86
CA ASP A 75 -8.82 9.32 5.38
C ASP A 75 -7.43 8.95 4.81
N PHE A 76 -7.08 7.65 4.83
CA PHE A 76 -5.90 7.08 4.18
C PHE A 76 -5.78 7.45 2.70
N LEU A 77 -6.84 7.21 1.91
CA LEU A 77 -6.85 7.53 0.48
C LEU A 77 -6.76 9.04 0.23
N SER A 78 -7.42 9.85 1.06
CA SER A 78 -7.38 11.31 0.94
C SER A 78 -5.99 11.85 1.23
N TRP A 79 -5.30 11.30 2.24
CA TRP A 79 -3.94 11.69 2.57
C TRP A 79 -2.96 11.33 1.43
N ILE A 80 -3.05 10.12 0.87
CA ILE A 80 -2.24 9.73 -0.30
C ILE A 80 -2.56 10.61 -1.51
N GLY A 81 -3.83 10.95 -1.73
CA GLY A 81 -4.27 11.87 -2.77
C GLY A 81 -3.55 13.24 -2.73
N ARG A 82 -3.18 13.70 -1.53
CA ARG A 82 -2.48 14.98 -1.30
C ARG A 82 -0.95 14.85 -1.24
N ARG A 83 -0.43 13.77 -0.67
CA ARG A 83 1.00 13.63 -0.32
C ARG A 83 1.79 12.66 -1.21
N GLY A 84 1.10 11.79 -1.95
CA GLY A 84 1.73 10.79 -2.81
C GLY A 84 2.25 11.36 -4.13
N SER A 85 3.05 10.56 -4.84
CA SER A 85 3.45 10.88 -6.22
C SER A 85 2.22 11.01 -7.14
N PRO A 86 2.31 11.74 -8.27
CA PRO A 86 1.15 11.93 -9.16
C PRO A 86 0.44 10.63 -9.57
N PRO A 87 1.13 9.50 -9.87
CA PRO A 87 0.46 8.23 -10.14
C PRO A 87 -0.28 7.66 -8.92
N LEU A 88 0.31 7.70 -7.72
CA LEU A 88 -0.34 7.23 -6.49
C LEU A 88 -1.54 8.10 -6.11
N ALA A 89 -1.42 9.42 -6.25
CA ALA A 89 -2.51 10.36 -6.02
C ALA A 89 -3.70 10.11 -6.97
N ARG A 90 -3.42 9.79 -8.25
CA ARG A 90 -4.46 9.35 -9.20
C ARG A 90 -5.10 8.03 -8.79
N ALA A 91 -4.30 7.04 -8.41
CA ALA A 91 -4.81 5.74 -7.93
C ALA A 91 -5.71 5.90 -6.70
N ALA A 92 -5.33 6.76 -5.75
CA ALA A 92 -6.12 7.03 -4.55
C ALA A 92 -7.46 7.73 -4.86
N ARG A 93 -7.44 8.75 -5.73
CA ARG A 93 -8.67 9.41 -6.19
C ARG A 93 -9.59 8.47 -6.96
N LEU A 94 -9.03 7.57 -7.77
CA LEU A 94 -9.81 6.54 -8.45
C LEU A 94 -10.49 5.60 -7.44
N ALA A 95 -9.77 5.17 -6.39
CA ALA A 95 -10.33 4.35 -5.33
C ALA A 95 -11.45 5.07 -4.56
N LEU A 96 -11.27 6.36 -4.25
CA LEU A 96 -12.32 7.20 -3.65
C LEU A 96 -13.56 7.30 -4.55
N ALA A 97 -13.36 7.56 -5.84
CA ALA A 97 -14.45 7.64 -6.83
C ALA A 97 -15.21 6.31 -6.91
N ALA A 98 -14.49 5.19 -6.97
CA ALA A 98 -15.10 3.85 -6.97
C ALA A 98 -16.04 3.68 -5.77
N LYS A 99 -15.61 4.08 -4.58
CA LYS A 99 -16.40 4.01 -3.35
C LYS A 99 -17.48 5.09 -3.24
N GLY A 100 -17.54 6.06 -4.15
CA GLY A 100 -18.50 7.15 -4.12
C GLY A 100 -18.27 8.10 -2.93
N THR A 101 -17.02 8.18 -2.46
CA THR A 101 -16.62 8.99 -1.30
C THR A 101 -15.82 10.19 -1.76
N THR A 102 -16.05 11.34 -1.15
CA THR A 102 -15.24 12.54 -1.33
C THR A 102 -14.00 12.51 -0.44
N GLU A 103 -13.02 13.36 -0.76
CA GLU A 103 -11.85 13.55 0.09
C GLU A 103 -12.23 14.01 1.50
N SER A 104 -11.40 13.62 2.46
CA SER A 104 -11.46 13.96 3.87
C SER A 104 -10.23 14.75 4.28
N PHE A 105 -10.39 15.71 5.18
CA PHE A 105 -9.34 16.60 5.67
C PHE A 105 -9.22 16.51 7.20
N THR A 106 -9.43 15.32 7.74
CA THR A 106 -9.26 15.04 9.17
C THR A 106 -7.79 15.13 9.59
N SER A 107 -7.57 15.45 10.86
CA SER A 107 -6.25 15.45 11.50
C SER A 107 -5.72 14.04 11.84
N ALA A 108 -6.45 12.98 11.47
CA ALA A 108 -6.07 11.60 11.75
C ALA A 108 -4.68 11.24 11.19
N CYS A 109 -4.29 11.88 10.08
CA CYS A 109 -2.99 11.68 9.45
C CYS A 109 -1.95 12.74 9.83
N ASP A 110 -2.19 13.59 10.83
CA ASP A 110 -1.21 14.59 11.29
C ASP A 110 0.14 13.97 11.69
N PRO A 111 0.21 12.81 12.38
CA PRO A 111 1.49 12.16 12.64
C PRO A 111 2.21 11.74 11.35
N ALA A 112 1.48 11.31 10.32
CA ALA A 112 2.08 10.96 9.04
C ALA A 112 2.64 12.21 8.33
N ASP A 113 1.96 13.35 8.43
CA ASP A 113 2.46 14.63 7.91
C ASP A 113 3.74 15.07 8.63
N ARG A 114 3.84 14.94 9.96
CA ARG A 114 5.07 15.24 10.71
C ARG A 114 6.23 14.33 10.31
N ALA A 115 5.99 13.02 10.28
CA ALA A 115 6.99 12.04 9.88
C ALA A 115 7.51 12.30 8.45
N LEU A 116 6.58 12.64 7.55
CA LEU A 116 6.90 12.95 6.16
C LEU A 116 7.71 14.24 6.02
N ALA A 117 7.36 15.30 6.75
CA ALA A 117 8.08 16.56 6.73
C ALA A 117 9.54 16.40 7.20
N ARG A 118 9.77 15.57 8.23
CA ARG A 118 11.12 15.21 8.70
C ARG A 118 11.91 14.46 7.63
N LEU A 119 11.30 13.46 6.99
CA LEU A 119 11.96 12.71 5.93
C LEU A 119 12.29 13.61 4.73
N ASP A 120 11.37 14.48 4.34
CA ASP A 120 11.57 15.43 3.24
C ASP A 120 12.72 16.41 3.52
N ALA A 121 12.95 16.78 4.78
CA ALA A 121 14.07 17.64 5.18
C ALA A 121 15.44 16.98 5.02
N LEU A 122 15.50 15.65 4.95
CA LEU A 122 16.73 14.87 4.76
C LEU A 122 16.98 14.52 3.29
N LEU A 123 16.08 14.89 2.38
CA LEU A 123 16.20 14.63 0.95
C LEU A 123 16.91 15.79 0.22
N PRO A 124 17.70 15.50 -0.84
CA PRO A 124 17.94 14.19 -1.43
C PRO A 124 18.97 13.34 -0.65
N ALA A 125 18.66 12.06 -0.50
CA ALA A 125 19.54 11.10 0.18
C ALA A 125 20.75 10.74 -0.70
N ARG A 126 21.97 10.88 -0.15
CA ARG A 126 23.19 10.34 -0.78
C ARG A 126 23.46 8.89 -0.37
N ASP A 127 23.16 8.59 0.88
CA ASP A 127 23.16 7.24 1.45
C ASP A 127 21.75 6.95 1.98
N PRO A 128 20.95 6.16 1.24
CA PRO A 128 19.58 5.87 1.63
C PRO A 128 19.45 5.19 3.00
N LEU A 129 20.41 4.33 3.36
CA LEU A 129 20.36 3.62 4.64
C LEU A 129 20.64 4.58 5.79
N ALA A 130 21.72 5.35 5.70
CA ALA A 130 22.06 6.34 6.72
C ALA A 130 20.97 7.41 6.88
N THR A 131 20.33 7.82 5.77
CA THR A 131 19.22 8.78 5.80
C THR A 131 18.02 8.23 6.58
N LEU A 132 17.68 6.94 6.40
CA LEU A 132 16.58 6.31 7.13
C LEU A 132 16.94 6.05 8.60
N GLU A 133 18.21 5.79 8.91
CA GLU A 133 18.69 5.68 10.30
C GLU A 133 18.52 7.02 11.02
N GLU A 134 19.07 8.10 10.46
CA GLU A 134 18.95 9.45 11.02
C GLU A 134 17.48 9.84 11.21
N TRP A 135 16.64 9.58 10.20
CA TRP A 135 15.21 9.88 10.28
C TRP A 135 14.51 9.09 11.40
N LEU A 136 14.81 7.80 11.55
CA LEU A 136 14.22 6.98 12.61
C LEU A 136 14.71 7.37 14.00
N GLU A 137 15.97 7.73 14.14
CA GLU A 137 16.52 8.26 15.40
C GLU A 137 15.79 9.55 15.79
N GLN A 138 15.61 10.50 14.87
CA GLN A 138 14.81 11.72 15.13
C GLN A 138 13.38 11.40 15.58
N LEU A 139 12.71 10.44 14.93
CA LEU A 139 11.33 10.08 15.31
C LEU A 139 11.25 9.32 16.64
N ARG A 140 12.27 8.53 16.99
CA ARG A 140 12.30 7.78 18.25
C ARG A 140 12.67 8.65 19.44
N ASP A 141 13.62 9.56 19.24
CA ASP A 141 14.24 10.32 20.33
C ASP A 141 13.57 11.69 20.53
N ASP A 142 13.19 12.39 19.45
CA ASP A 142 12.59 13.73 19.54
C ASP A 142 11.05 13.70 19.65
N GLU A 143 10.40 12.64 19.15
CA GLU A 143 8.93 12.52 19.09
C GLU A 143 8.43 11.21 19.72
N ILE A 144 8.43 11.16 21.06
CA ILE A 144 8.00 10.01 21.88
C ILE A 144 6.65 9.41 21.43
N ASP A 145 5.76 10.20 20.82
CA ASP A 145 4.48 9.75 20.24
C ASP A 145 4.63 8.62 19.19
N PHE A 146 5.80 8.45 18.58
CA PHE A 146 6.07 7.37 17.64
C PHE A 146 6.55 6.08 18.31
N LEU A 147 7.01 6.13 19.56
CA LEU A 147 7.54 4.98 20.26
C LEU A 147 6.46 3.93 20.53
N GLU A 148 6.81 2.67 20.28
CA GLU A 148 6.00 1.51 20.58
C GLU A 148 6.34 1.02 21.98
N LEU A 149 5.55 1.48 22.95
CA LEU A 149 5.66 1.04 24.33
C LEU A 149 5.04 -0.36 24.49
N GLY A 150 5.67 -1.19 25.33
CA GLY A 150 5.22 -2.55 25.61
C GLY A 150 4.04 -2.59 26.57
N SER A 151 4.30 -3.04 27.79
CA SER A 151 3.32 -3.03 28.88
C SER A 151 3.55 -1.82 29.79
N GLU A 152 2.47 -1.23 30.28
CA GLU A 152 2.48 -0.23 31.34
C GLU A 152 1.81 -0.76 32.61
N GLU A 153 2.31 -0.30 33.76
CA GLU A 153 1.71 -0.59 35.06
C GLU A 153 0.71 0.50 35.43
N VAL A 154 -0.52 0.09 35.72
CA VAL A 154 -1.60 0.99 36.14
C VAL A 154 -2.07 0.58 37.52
N VAL A 155 -2.12 1.55 38.43
CA VAL A 155 -2.63 1.35 39.78
C VAL A 155 -4.13 1.68 39.81
N ILE A 156 -4.97 0.67 40.06
CA ILE A 156 -6.42 0.84 40.24
C ILE A 156 -6.76 0.34 41.65
N GLU A 157 -7.31 1.22 42.49
CA GLU A 157 -7.66 0.91 43.89
C GLU A 157 -6.49 0.33 44.71
N GLY A 158 -5.27 0.83 44.47
CA GLY A 158 -4.07 0.37 45.17
C GLY A 158 -3.51 -0.99 44.70
N LYS A 159 -4.11 -1.60 43.68
CA LYS A 159 -3.60 -2.81 43.01
C LYS A 159 -2.91 -2.44 41.72
N VAL A 160 -1.74 -3.03 41.48
CA VAL A 160 -0.98 -2.88 40.24
C VAL A 160 -1.52 -3.86 39.20
N PHE A 161 -1.94 -3.34 38.06
CA PHE A 161 -2.33 -4.10 36.89
C PHE A 161 -1.34 -3.81 35.76
N GLN A 162 -0.92 -4.84 35.04
CA GLN A 162 -0.23 -4.64 33.77
C GLN A 162 -1.25 -4.60 32.64
N ARG A 163 -1.17 -3.56 31.81
CA ARG A 163 -1.89 -3.48 30.55
C ARG A 163 -0.93 -3.12 29.43
N PHE A 164 -1.31 -3.35 28.18
CA PHE A 164 -0.54 -2.83 27.05
C PHE A 164 -0.64 -1.31 27.04
N ALA A 165 0.50 -0.65 26.84
CA ALA A 165 0.51 0.78 26.62
C ALA A 165 -0.25 1.14 25.34
N ALA A 166 -0.72 2.37 25.24
CA ALA A 166 -1.33 2.86 24.01
C ALA A 166 -0.32 2.72 22.85
N ARG A 167 -0.79 2.20 21.72
CA ARG A 167 0.01 2.05 20.52
C ARG A 167 0.47 3.42 20.01
N GLY A 168 1.76 3.53 19.71
CA GLY A 168 2.37 4.72 19.15
C GLY A 168 1.98 4.97 17.68
N SER A 169 2.44 6.12 17.18
CA SER A 169 2.23 6.61 15.82
C SER A 169 3.18 5.99 14.79
N ALA A 170 3.86 4.87 15.09
CA ALA A 170 4.78 4.19 14.17
C ALA A 170 4.15 3.82 12.81
N TRP A 171 2.84 3.56 12.78
CA TRP A 171 2.07 3.36 11.55
C TRP A 171 2.19 4.54 10.59
N ALA A 172 2.24 5.76 11.13
CA ALA A 172 2.26 7.00 10.37
C ALA A 172 3.63 7.23 9.74
N ALA A 173 4.70 6.84 10.45
CA ALA A 173 6.04 6.81 9.88
C ALA A 173 6.17 5.75 8.77
N SER A 174 5.64 4.54 8.98
CA SER A 174 5.57 3.49 7.95
C SER A 174 4.91 4.01 6.66
N LEU A 175 3.80 4.73 6.81
CA LEU A 175 3.07 5.35 5.71
C LEU A 175 3.89 6.47 5.03
N ALA A 176 4.52 7.35 5.81
CA ALA A 176 5.37 8.44 5.30
C ALA A 176 6.56 7.91 4.47
N ALA A 177 7.32 6.95 5.01
CA ALA A 177 8.47 6.35 4.34
C ALA A 177 8.07 5.66 3.03
N ALA A 178 6.95 4.93 3.04
CA ALA A 178 6.47 4.24 1.85
C ALA A 178 6.15 5.18 0.67
N MET A 179 5.78 6.44 0.96
CA MET A 179 5.48 7.49 -0.03
C MET A 179 6.71 8.23 -0.56
N ARG A 180 7.91 7.94 -0.07
CA ARG A 180 9.15 8.60 -0.46
C ARG A 180 10.16 7.62 -1.07
N PRO A 181 9.84 7.01 -2.22
CA PRO A 181 10.82 6.22 -2.97
C PRO A 181 12.00 7.08 -3.47
N HIS A 182 11.89 8.42 -3.39
CA HIS A 182 12.97 9.41 -3.56
C HIS A 182 14.17 9.18 -2.64
N VAL A 183 13.97 8.58 -1.45
CA VAL A 183 15.07 8.16 -0.57
C VAL A 183 16.06 7.24 -1.32
N PHE A 184 15.58 6.49 -2.30
CA PHE A 184 16.37 5.58 -3.12
C PHE A 184 16.60 6.09 -4.55
N GLY A 185 16.36 7.37 -4.83
CA GLY A 185 16.54 7.94 -6.17
C GLY A 185 15.47 7.57 -7.19
N LEU A 186 14.41 6.84 -6.80
CA LEU A 186 13.37 6.36 -7.73
C LEU A 186 12.40 7.47 -8.19
N GLY A 187 12.57 8.71 -7.76
CA GLY A 187 11.78 9.86 -8.18
C GLY A 187 10.27 9.70 -7.94
N ALA A 188 9.47 10.27 -8.84
CA ALA A 188 8.00 10.22 -8.80
C ALA A 188 7.44 8.89 -9.34
N ALA A 189 8.08 7.77 -9.02
CA ALA A 189 7.70 6.44 -9.48
C ALA A 189 6.23 6.11 -9.15
N PRO A 190 5.56 5.30 -9.99
CA PRO A 190 4.20 4.85 -9.76
C PRO A 190 4.14 3.68 -8.76
N LEU A 191 4.89 3.78 -7.66
CA LEU A 191 5.00 2.74 -6.64
C LEU A 191 5.12 3.33 -5.25
N ALA A 192 4.81 2.51 -4.26
CA ALA A 192 5.06 2.77 -2.85
C ALA A 192 5.91 1.64 -2.27
N LEU A 193 6.88 1.98 -1.42
CA LEU A 193 7.70 0.98 -0.72
C LEU A 193 7.05 0.64 0.63
N ALA A 194 5.88 -0.01 0.56
CA ALA A 194 5.10 -0.35 1.75
C ALA A 194 5.91 -1.22 2.72
N GLY A 195 5.89 -0.85 4.00
CA GLY A 195 6.60 -1.60 5.05
C GLY A 195 8.06 -1.22 5.25
N LEU A 196 8.53 -0.10 4.69
CA LEU A 196 9.91 0.38 4.85
C LEU A 196 10.29 0.70 6.31
N ALA A 197 9.32 1.17 7.10
CA ALA A 197 9.52 1.53 8.50
C ALA A 197 8.53 0.76 9.41
N PRO A 198 8.67 -0.57 9.55
CA PRO A 198 7.74 -1.37 10.33
C PRO A 198 7.76 -0.97 11.81
N ARG A 199 6.65 -1.22 12.52
CA ARG A 199 6.48 -0.87 13.95
C ARG A 199 7.60 -1.40 14.85
N SER A 200 8.21 -2.53 14.49
CA SER A 200 9.33 -3.11 15.25
C SER A 200 10.56 -2.21 15.33
N LEU A 201 10.72 -1.23 14.42
CA LEU A 201 11.80 -0.23 14.47
C LEU A 201 11.57 0.84 15.54
N PHE A 202 10.35 0.97 16.06
CA PHE A 202 9.98 1.99 17.04
C PHE A 202 9.89 1.44 18.47
N LYS A 203 10.29 0.19 18.69
CA LYS A 203 10.47 -0.33 20.06
C LYS A 203 11.55 0.47 20.78
N ALA A 204 11.35 0.69 22.08
CA ALA A 204 12.35 1.33 22.94
C ALA A 204 13.71 0.59 22.84
N ASP A 205 13.67 -0.73 23.04
CA ASP A 205 14.82 -1.60 22.91
C ASP A 205 14.72 -2.44 21.63
N LEU A 206 15.71 -2.31 20.75
CA LEU A 206 15.80 -3.10 19.52
C LEU A 206 16.57 -4.40 19.78
N GLU A 207 15.99 -5.52 19.36
CA GLU A 207 16.62 -6.85 19.47
C GLU A 207 17.85 -7.01 18.55
N ARG A 208 17.98 -6.16 17.53
CA ARG A 208 19.07 -6.15 16.55
C ARG A 208 19.47 -4.70 16.22
N PRO A 209 20.68 -4.46 15.70
CA PRO A 209 21.08 -3.14 15.23
C PRO A 209 20.08 -2.56 14.22
N LEU A 210 19.84 -1.24 14.29
CA LEU A 210 18.89 -0.53 13.42
C LEU A 210 19.19 -0.78 11.93
N SER A 211 20.46 -0.67 11.53
CA SER A 211 20.96 -0.97 10.19
C SER A 211 20.51 -2.33 9.64
N ALA A 212 20.57 -3.37 10.48
CA ALA A 212 20.20 -4.73 10.09
C ALA A 212 18.69 -4.88 9.90
N LEU A 213 17.89 -4.23 10.75
CA LEU A 213 16.43 -4.24 10.64
C LEU A 213 15.96 -3.43 9.43
N LEU A 214 16.54 -2.26 9.19
CA LEU A 214 16.28 -1.44 8.01
C LEU A 214 16.65 -2.17 6.73
N THR A 215 17.84 -2.77 6.68
CA THR A 215 18.28 -3.59 5.53
C THR A 215 17.26 -4.67 5.17
N SER A 216 16.72 -5.37 6.18
CA SER A 216 15.68 -6.38 5.99
C SER A 216 14.35 -5.78 5.51
N ALA A 217 13.96 -4.61 6.01
CA ALA A 217 12.73 -3.94 5.62
C ALA A 217 12.80 -3.41 4.17
N ILE A 218 13.95 -2.85 3.78
CA ILE A 218 14.20 -2.36 2.41
C ILE A 218 14.16 -3.53 1.41
N ASP A 219 14.83 -4.64 1.73
CA ASP A 219 14.84 -5.84 0.88
C ASP A 219 13.43 -6.40 0.66
N ALA A 220 12.65 -6.50 1.74
CA ALA A 220 11.26 -6.96 1.68
C ALA A 220 10.39 -6.02 0.83
N ALA A 221 10.46 -4.70 1.07
CA ALA A 221 9.68 -3.71 0.32
C ALA A 221 10.04 -3.70 -1.18
N ALA A 222 11.33 -3.78 -1.52
CA ALA A 222 11.78 -3.85 -2.91
C ALA A 222 11.31 -5.13 -3.61
N THR A 223 11.42 -6.28 -2.92
CA THR A 223 10.95 -7.59 -3.43
C THR A 223 9.45 -7.61 -3.66
N ASP A 224 8.69 -7.01 -2.74
CA ASP A 224 7.24 -6.87 -2.84
C ASP A 224 6.81 -6.06 -4.06
N VAL A 225 7.47 -4.93 -4.33
CA VAL A 225 7.19 -4.10 -5.50
C VAL A 225 7.59 -4.82 -6.80
N ALA A 226 8.72 -5.53 -6.81
CA ALA A 226 9.13 -6.34 -7.96
C ALA A 226 8.10 -7.44 -8.27
N THR A 227 7.56 -8.07 -7.22
CA THR A 227 6.49 -9.07 -7.32
C THR A 227 5.21 -8.47 -7.90
N ASP A 228 4.80 -7.29 -7.40
CA ASP A 228 3.62 -6.59 -7.91
C ASP A 228 3.79 -6.18 -9.38
N LEU A 229 4.96 -5.65 -9.76
CA LEU A 229 5.25 -5.28 -11.14
C LEU A 229 5.18 -6.51 -12.07
N ALA A 230 5.78 -7.63 -11.67
CA ALA A 230 5.71 -8.87 -12.45
C ALA A 230 4.27 -9.36 -12.59
N ALA A 231 3.49 -9.36 -11.49
CA ALA A 231 2.11 -9.79 -11.49
C ALA A 231 1.22 -8.91 -12.39
N VAL A 232 1.38 -7.58 -12.32
CA VAL A 232 0.64 -6.62 -13.16
C VAL A 232 0.95 -6.85 -14.64
N ARG A 233 2.23 -6.99 -15.01
CA ARG A 233 2.62 -7.22 -16.40
C ARG A 233 2.03 -8.52 -16.96
N THR A 234 2.15 -9.62 -16.22
CA THR A 234 1.61 -10.92 -16.62
C THR A 234 0.09 -10.87 -16.76
N ALA A 235 -0.60 -10.24 -15.82
CA ALA A 235 -2.06 -10.16 -15.84
C ALA A 235 -2.57 -9.26 -16.98
N LEU A 236 -1.90 -8.15 -17.29
CA LEU A 236 -2.26 -7.31 -18.43
C LEU A 236 -2.09 -8.04 -19.75
N ALA A 237 -0.96 -8.74 -19.95
CA ALA A 237 -0.73 -9.53 -21.16
C ALA A 237 -1.78 -10.64 -21.34
N LEU A 238 -2.18 -11.32 -20.24
CA LEU A 238 -3.28 -12.28 -20.26
C LEU A 238 -4.61 -11.61 -20.66
N GLY A 239 -4.87 -10.41 -20.16
CA GLY A 239 -6.04 -9.62 -20.52
C GLY A 239 -6.08 -9.29 -22.00
N ASP A 240 -4.97 -8.80 -22.55
CA ASP A 240 -4.84 -8.47 -23.97
C ASP A 240 -5.12 -9.69 -24.86
N GLU A 241 -4.52 -10.83 -24.52
CA GLU A 241 -4.73 -12.09 -25.25
C GLU A 241 -6.20 -12.53 -25.22
N ARG A 242 -6.81 -12.56 -24.03
CA ARG A 242 -8.17 -13.07 -23.84
C ARG A 242 -9.24 -12.12 -24.37
N LEU A 243 -8.96 -10.82 -24.44
CA LEU A 243 -9.92 -9.79 -24.89
C LEU A 243 -9.78 -9.42 -26.37
N ALA A 244 -8.67 -9.75 -27.04
CA ALA A 244 -8.41 -9.38 -28.44
C ALA A 244 -9.51 -9.78 -29.43
N GLY A 245 -10.29 -10.83 -29.13
CA GLY A 245 -11.40 -11.31 -29.97
C GLY A 245 -12.81 -10.91 -29.51
N LEU A 246 -12.94 -10.20 -28.37
CA LEU A 246 -14.23 -9.93 -27.73
C LEU A 246 -14.67 -8.48 -27.96
N TYR A 247 -15.40 -8.24 -29.06
CA TYR A 247 -15.94 -6.92 -29.45
C TYR A 247 -17.01 -6.33 -28.51
N ALA A 248 -17.28 -6.94 -27.36
CA ALA A 248 -18.46 -6.62 -26.58
C ALA A 248 -18.35 -5.33 -25.75
N SER A 249 -17.14 -4.87 -25.42
CA SER A 249 -16.93 -3.62 -24.68
C SER A 249 -15.50 -3.13 -24.78
N SER A 250 -15.31 -1.89 -25.23
CA SER A 250 -14.01 -1.19 -25.19
C SER A 250 -13.52 -0.90 -23.76
N GLN A 251 -14.41 -1.02 -22.77
CA GLN A 251 -14.09 -0.79 -21.35
C GLN A 251 -13.63 -2.06 -20.62
N ALA A 252 -13.67 -3.24 -21.27
CA ALA A 252 -13.25 -4.49 -20.63
C ALA A 252 -11.77 -4.48 -20.16
N PRO A 253 -10.80 -3.98 -20.95
CA PRO A 253 -9.40 -3.89 -20.49
C PRO A 253 -9.24 -2.99 -19.25
N ALA A 254 -9.93 -1.84 -19.22
CA ALA A 254 -9.89 -0.94 -18.08
C ALA A 254 -10.51 -1.56 -16.81
N VAL A 255 -11.65 -2.26 -16.95
CA VAL A 255 -12.25 -3.00 -15.82
C VAL A 255 -11.31 -4.11 -15.33
N TRP A 256 -10.66 -4.83 -16.24
CA TRP A 256 -9.71 -5.89 -15.90
C TRP A 256 -8.55 -5.34 -15.07
N GLN A 257 -7.91 -4.27 -15.55
CA GLN A 257 -6.83 -3.58 -14.84
C GLN A 257 -7.26 -3.12 -13.43
N LEU A 258 -8.46 -2.58 -13.27
CA LEU A 258 -8.95 -2.15 -11.96
C LEU A 258 -9.07 -3.32 -10.98
N ILE A 259 -9.74 -4.40 -11.36
CA ILE A 259 -10.00 -5.50 -10.43
C ILE A 259 -8.73 -6.32 -10.12
N LEU A 260 -7.77 -6.39 -11.05
CA LEU A 260 -6.51 -7.11 -10.83
C LEU A 260 -5.58 -6.35 -9.89
N SER A 261 -5.48 -5.02 -10.07
CA SER A 261 -4.52 -4.19 -9.35
C SER A 261 -5.08 -3.61 -8.05
N LEU A 262 -6.29 -3.06 -8.07
CA LEU A 262 -6.89 -2.41 -6.90
C LEU A 262 -7.62 -3.41 -6.00
N GLY A 263 -8.21 -4.45 -6.59
CA GLY A 263 -9.01 -5.47 -5.92
C GLY A 263 -10.47 -5.46 -6.35
N PRO A 264 -11.32 -6.34 -5.78
CA PRO A 264 -12.67 -6.58 -6.24
C PRO A 264 -13.58 -5.34 -6.17
N LEU A 265 -14.34 -5.12 -7.23
CA LEU A 265 -15.27 -4.00 -7.36
C LEU A 265 -16.63 -4.48 -7.88
N THR A 266 -17.71 -3.99 -7.28
CA THR A 266 -19.05 -4.15 -7.83
C THR A 266 -19.19 -3.35 -9.12
N ARG A 267 -20.18 -3.70 -9.95
CA ARG A 267 -20.48 -2.98 -11.20
C ARG A 267 -20.79 -1.50 -10.98
N ALA A 268 -21.41 -1.15 -9.84
CA ALA A 268 -21.70 0.23 -9.50
C ALA A 268 -20.42 1.02 -9.15
N GLU A 269 -19.46 0.38 -8.49
CA GLU A 269 -18.18 0.99 -8.16
C GLU A 269 -17.29 1.11 -9.40
N LEU A 270 -17.29 0.11 -10.29
CA LEU A 270 -16.63 0.17 -11.59
C LEU A 270 -17.18 1.32 -12.45
N ALA A 271 -18.51 1.49 -12.48
CA ALA A 271 -19.17 2.58 -13.18
C ALA A 271 -18.69 3.95 -12.68
N ARG A 272 -18.57 4.14 -11.36
CA ARG A 272 -18.05 5.40 -10.79
C ARG A 272 -16.55 5.59 -11.03
N ALA A 273 -15.75 4.53 -10.88
CA ALA A 273 -14.30 4.59 -11.05
C ALA A 273 -13.89 4.99 -12.47
N LEU A 274 -14.62 4.51 -13.47
CA LEU A 274 -14.36 4.76 -14.88
C LEU A 274 -15.19 5.91 -15.47
N ASP A 275 -16.05 6.54 -14.67
CA ASP A 275 -17.02 7.56 -15.12
C ASP A 275 -17.86 7.10 -16.32
N VAL A 276 -18.43 5.89 -16.21
CA VAL A 276 -19.29 5.29 -17.24
C VAL A 276 -20.65 4.90 -16.68
N THR A 277 -21.60 4.63 -17.56
CA THR A 277 -22.91 4.16 -17.13
C THR A 277 -22.82 2.78 -16.47
N ARG A 278 -23.76 2.48 -15.55
CA ARG A 278 -23.91 1.12 -14.97
C ARG A 278 -24.06 0.04 -16.04
N ARG A 279 -24.72 0.36 -17.17
CA ARG A 279 -24.88 -0.55 -18.32
C ARG A 279 -23.52 -0.88 -18.95
N THR A 280 -22.71 0.14 -19.22
CA THR A 280 -21.35 -0.02 -19.78
C THR A 280 -20.46 -0.86 -18.86
N ALA A 281 -20.47 -0.57 -17.55
CA ALA A 281 -19.71 -1.36 -16.56
C ALA A 281 -20.21 -2.82 -16.51
N SER A 282 -21.52 -3.05 -16.65
CA SER A 282 -22.11 -4.39 -16.68
C SER A 282 -21.71 -5.17 -17.94
N GLN A 283 -21.69 -4.50 -19.10
CA GLN A 283 -21.23 -5.10 -20.36
C GLN A 283 -19.75 -5.46 -20.31
N ALA A 284 -18.91 -4.61 -19.74
CA ALA A 284 -17.49 -4.90 -19.50
C ALA A 284 -17.31 -6.09 -18.56
N ALA A 285 -18.02 -6.12 -17.42
CA ALA A 285 -17.98 -7.26 -16.50
C ALA A 285 -18.40 -8.58 -17.16
N ALA A 286 -19.44 -8.56 -17.99
CA ALA A 286 -19.89 -9.73 -18.76
C ALA A 286 -18.93 -10.13 -19.89
N ALA A 287 -18.10 -9.20 -20.39
CA ALA A 287 -17.02 -9.54 -21.31
C ALA A 287 -15.88 -10.26 -20.60
N LEU A 288 -15.51 -9.83 -19.38
CA LEU A 288 -14.49 -10.50 -18.58
C LEU A 288 -14.91 -11.90 -18.12
N ASP A 289 -16.17 -12.08 -17.74
CA ASP A 289 -16.74 -13.39 -17.39
C ASP A 289 -16.71 -14.36 -18.59
N ARG A 290 -17.12 -13.89 -19.78
CA ARG A 290 -17.01 -14.68 -21.02
C ARG A 290 -15.58 -14.97 -21.46
N ALA A 291 -14.63 -14.12 -21.08
CA ALA A 291 -13.20 -14.31 -21.35
C ALA A 291 -12.52 -15.26 -20.36
N ASP A 292 -13.27 -15.74 -19.35
CA ASP A 292 -12.75 -16.52 -18.22
C ASP A 292 -11.63 -15.79 -17.46
N LEU A 293 -11.77 -14.46 -17.34
CA LEU A 293 -10.83 -13.60 -16.62
C LEU A 293 -11.31 -13.29 -15.20
N ALA A 294 -12.62 -13.13 -15.01
CA ALA A 294 -13.19 -12.64 -13.76
C ALA A 294 -14.57 -13.22 -13.50
N THR A 295 -14.90 -13.40 -12.22
CA THR A 295 -16.22 -13.89 -11.79
C THR A 295 -16.78 -13.04 -10.66
N LEU A 296 -18.09 -13.13 -10.42
CA LEU A 296 -18.71 -12.47 -9.28
C LEU A 296 -18.52 -13.29 -8.03
N ARG A 297 -17.98 -12.65 -6.98
CA ARG A 297 -17.89 -13.26 -5.66
C ARG A 297 -19.29 -13.50 -5.07
N PRO A 298 -19.53 -14.67 -4.46
CA PRO A 298 -20.70 -14.89 -3.63
C PRO A 298 -20.74 -13.90 -2.46
N GLY A 299 -21.93 -13.41 -2.11
CA GLY A 299 -22.15 -12.50 -0.99
C GLY A 299 -22.17 -11.02 -1.38
N ASP A 300 -21.04 -10.46 -1.82
CA ASP A 300 -20.92 -9.02 -2.09
C ASP A 300 -21.12 -8.63 -3.58
N HIS A 301 -21.22 -9.62 -4.47
CA HIS A 301 -21.34 -9.45 -5.92
C HIS A 301 -20.23 -8.57 -6.53
N ALA A 302 -19.06 -8.51 -5.89
CA ALA A 302 -17.89 -7.85 -6.44
C ALA A 302 -17.29 -8.72 -7.55
N LEU A 303 -16.92 -8.08 -8.66
CA LEU A 303 -16.16 -8.73 -9.72
C LEU A 303 -14.71 -8.90 -9.25
N ALA A 304 -14.21 -10.13 -9.25
CA ALA A 304 -12.86 -10.47 -8.85
C ALA A 304 -12.17 -11.29 -9.94
N PRO A 305 -10.84 -11.17 -10.11
CA PRO A 305 -10.09 -12.05 -10.99
C PRO A 305 -10.30 -13.52 -10.61
N ILE A 306 -10.47 -14.38 -11.61
CA ILE A 306 -10.37 -15.83 -11.40
C ILE A 306 -8.89 -16.09 -11.13
N ALA A 307 -8.56 -16.58 -9.93
CA ALA A 307 -7.19 -16.98 -9.65
C ALA A 307 -6.79 -18.03 -10.69
N ALA A 308 -5.67 -17.82 -11.39
CA ALA A 308 -5.09 -18.88 -12.21
C ALA A 308 -5.00 -20.14 -11.31
N PRO A 309 -5.53 -21.31 -11.73
CA PRO A 309 -5.36 -22.51 -10.95
C PRO A 309 -3.85 -22.66 -10.71
N ARG A 310 -3.43 -22.63 -9.44
CA ARG A 310 -2.04 -22.89 -9.08
C ARG A 310 -1.74 -24.26 -9.67
N ALA A 311 -0.80 -24.31 -10.62
CA ALA A 311 -0.26 -25.58 -11.08
C ALA A 311 0.32 -26.28 -9.84
N SER A 312 -0.28 -27.43 -9.52
CA SER A 312 0.14 -28.35 -8.47
C SER A 312 1.57 -28.81 -8.67
#